data_AF-A0A833A4X4-F1
#
_entry.id   AF-A0A833A4X4-F1
#
_cell.length_a   1.000
_cell.length_b   1.000
_cell.length_c   1.000
_cell.angle_alpha   90.00
_cell.angle_beta   90.00
_cell.angle_gamma   90.00
#
_symmetry.space_group_name_H-M   'P 1'
#
loop_
_entity.id
_entity.type
_entity.pdbx_description
1 polymer ?
#
loop_
_entity_poly.entity_id
_entity_poly.type
_entity_poly.pdbx_seq_one_letter_code
_entity_poly.pdbx_strand_id
1 'polypeptide(L)'
;IRRRLPVLFAANPINYAKPYILSSAEAIAAALYITGFRKEAHKILSLFKWGHTFFELNADLLNAYSKAKTVNDLIAIECEIVEKIAGEKLECKIETLASIVQKIARASLA
;
A
#
# COMPACT_ATOMS: atom_id res chain seq x y z
N ILE A 1 20.40 6.30 2.88
CA ILE A 1 19.15 6.08 3.66
C ILE A 1 18.21 5.23 2.81
N ARG A 2 17.64 4.14 3.36
CA ARG A 2 16.68 3.26 2.66
C ARG A 2 15.25 3.60 3.12
N ARG A 3 14.27 3.51 2.23
CA ARG A 3 12.84 3.76 2.50
C ARG A 3 12.01 2.55 2.05
N ARG A 4 10.92 2.28 2.78
CA ARG A 4 9.89 1.31 2.37
C ARG A 4 8.61 2.05 2.01
N LEU A 5 7.79 1.43 1.17
CA LEU A 5 6.40 1.85 1.00
C LEU A 5 5.55 1.37 2.19
N PRO A 6 4.49 2.10 2.55
CA PRO A 6 3.44 1.59 3.42
C PRO A 6 2.65 0.48 2.71
N VAL A 7 1.78 -0.21 3.45
CA VAL A 7 0.96 -1.30 2.91
C VAL A 7 0.10 -0.81 1.76
N LEU A 8 0.20 -1.51 0.65
CA LEU A 8 -0.61 -1.36 -0.54
C LEU A 8 -0.83 -2.76 -1.13
N PHE A 9 -1.92 -2.90 -1.86
CA PHE A 9 -2.35 -4.15 -2.46
C PHE A 9 -2.03 -4.14 -3.95
N ALA A 10 -1.40 -5.20 -4.43
CA ALA A 10 -1.10 -5.35 -5.85
C ALA A 10 -2.39 -5.49 -6.67
N ALA A 11 -2.45 -4.83 -7.81
CA ALA A 11 -3.51 -4.98 -8.81
C ALA A 11 -3.03 -5.75 -10.04
N ASN A 12 -1.73 -6.04 -10.15
CA ASN A 12 -1.21 -6.89 -11.21
C ASN A 12 -1.82 -8.31 -11.14
N PRO A 13 -2.05 -8.97 -12.29
CA PRO A 13 -2.70 -10.29 -12.33
C PRO A 13 -1.99 -11.42 -11.56
N ILE A 14 -0.69 -11.29 -11.31
CA ILE A 14 0.11 -12.34 -10.66
C ILE A 14 -0.06 -12.31 -9.14
N ASN A 15 -0.20 -11.11 -8.56
CA ASN A 15 -0.24 -10.90 -7.13
C ASN A 15 -1.48 -10.12 -6.68
N TYR A 16 -2.57 -10.20 -7.45
CA TYR A 16 -3.78 -9.44 -7.17
C TYR A 16 -4.22 -9.55 -5.70
N ALA A 17 -4.52 -8.41 -5.09
CA ALA A 17 -4.89 -8.23 -3.70
C ALA A 17 -3.86 -8.73 -2.65
N LYS A 18 -2.65 -9.14 -3.05
CA LYS A 18 -1.59 -9.48 -2.09
C LYS A 18 -0.94 -8.19 -1.56
N PRO A 19 -0.83 -8.01 -0.24
CA PRO A 19 -0.19 -6.83 0.32
C PRO A 19 1.33 -6.87 0.11
N TYR A 20 1.94 -5.70 -0.07
CA TYR A 20 3.39 -5.49 -0.26
C TYR A 20 4.05 -6.12 -1.49
N ILE A 21 3.43 -7.10 -2.15
CA ILE A 21 3.99 -7.78 -3.33
C ILE A 21 3.66 -7.00 -4.60
N LEU A 22 4.09 -5.73 -4.62
CA LEU A 22 3.94 -4.84 -5.76
C LEU A 22 4.95 -5.18 -6.86
N SER A 23 4.55 -5.02 -8.11
CA SER A 23 5.50 -4.92 -9.23
C SER A 23 6.35 -3.65 -9.12
N SER A 24 7.47 -3.60 -9.84
CA SER A 24 8.30 -2.38 -9.89
C SER A 24 7.53 -1.16 -10.39
N ALA A 25 6.63 -1.34 -11.36
CA ALA A 25 5.80 -0.26 -11.89
C ALA A 25 4.81 0.27 -10.84
N GLU A 26 4.13 -0.62 -10.11
CA GLU A 26 3.23 -0.23 -9.02
C GLU A 26 3.98 0.45 -7.87
N ALA A 27 5.16 -0.04 -7.50
CA ALA A 27 5.98 0.57 -6.45
C ALA A 27 6.41 2.00 -6.82
N ILE A 28 6.83 2.24 -8.06
CA ILE A 28 7.19 3.58 -8.53
C ILE A 28 5.94 4.48 -8.57
N ALA A 29 4.82 3.99 -9.10
CA ALA A 29 3.58 4.76 -9.16
C ALA A 29 3.06 5.12 -7.77
N ALA A 30 3.12 4.20 -6.81
CA ALA A 30 2.79 4.45 -5.41
C ALA A 30 3.67 5.55 -4.79
N ALA A 31 4.99 5.44 -4.98
CA ALA A 31 5.94 6.43 -4.47
C ALA A 31 5.65 7.82 -5.04
N LEU A 32 5.42 7.92 -6.35
CA LEU A 32 5.06 9.17 -7.02
C LEU A 32 3.74 9.73 -6.50
N TYR A 33 2.71 8.89 -6.35
CA TYR A 33 1.41 9.33 -5.85
C TYR A 33 1.52 9.90 -4.43
N ILE A 34 2.18 9.17 -3.52
CA ILE A 34 2.33 9.56 -2.11
C ILE A 34 3.14 10.86 -2.00
N THR A 35 4.10 11.09 -2.88
CA THR A 35 4.94 12.30 -2.89
C THR A 35 4.36 13.46 -3.71
N GLY A 36 3.13 13.32 -4.23
CA GLY A 36 2.39 14.40 -4.90
C GLY A 36 2.48 14.43 -6.43
N PHE A 37 3.29 13.57 -7.05
CA PHE A 37 3.43 13.41 -8.50
C PHE A 37 2.33 12.49 -9.08
N ARG A 38 1.07 12.85 -8.83
CA ARG A 38 -0.08 12.01 -9.20
C ARG A 38 -0.18 11.78 -10.70
N LYS A 39 0.10 12.81 -11.53
CA LYS A 39 -0.01 12.68 -12.99
C LYS A 39 1.01 11.70 -13.55
N GLU A 40 2.24 11.75 -13.05
CA GLU A 40 3.34 10.87 -13.40
C GLU A 40 3.04 9.43 -12.97
N ALA A 41 2.49 9.24 -11.77
CA ALA A 41 2.03 7.93 -11.31
C ALA A 41 1.03 7.30 -12.29
N HIS A 42 0.00 8.06 -12.71
CA HIS A 42 -0.99 7.57 -13.67
C HIS A 42 -0.39 7.27 -15.04
N LYS A 43 0.56 8.10 -15.51
CA LYS A 43 1.25 7.87 -16.79
C LYS A 43 2.08 6.59 -16.80
N ILE A 44 2.70 6.22 -15.68
CA ILE A 44 3.45 4.95 -15.57
C ILE A 44 2.51 3.77 -15.70
N LEU A 45 1.41 3.77 -14.93
CA LEU A 45 0.49 2.64 -14.92
C LEU A 45 -0.44 2.59 -16.13
N SER A 46 -0.62 3.68 -16.87
CA SER A 46 -1.39 3.68 -18.12
C SER A 46 -0.77 2.80 -19.22
N LEU A 47 0.50 2.40 -19.07
CA LEU A 47 1.16 1.43 -19.96
C LEU A 47 0.62 0.01 -19.78
N PHE A 48 -0.11 -0.26 -18.70
CA PHE A 48 -0.64 -1.57 -18.36
C PHE A 48 -2.17 -1.53 -18.39
N LYS A 49 -2.79 -2.54 -19.03
CA LYS A 49 -4.27 -2.63 -19.12
C LYS A 49 -4.95 -2.61 -17.75
N TRP A 50 -4.33 -3.24 -16.75
CA TRP A 50 -4.80 -3.32 -15.35
C TRP A 50 -4.33 -2.15 -14.48
N GLY A 51 -3.57 -1.20 -15.01
CA GLY A 51 -2.92 -0.17 -14.20
C GLY A 51 -3.89 0.76 -13.47
N HIS A 52 -5.08 1.00 -14.05
CA HIS A 52 -6.15 1.78 -13.40
C HIS A 52 -6.65 1.10 -12.12
N THR A 53 -6.76 -0.24 -12.13
CA THR A 53 -7.21 -1.05 -11.00
C THR A 53 -6.32 -0.86 -9.77
N PHE A 54 -5.03 -0.55 -9.94
CA PHE A 54 -4.14 -0.25 -8.82
C PHE A 54 -4.59 0.98 -8.02
N PHE A 55 -4.97 2.05 -8.73
CA PHE A 55 -5.43 3.28 -8.09
C PHE A 55 -6.82 3.11 -7.48
N GLU A 56 -7.70 2.34 -8.13
CA GLU A 56 -9.04 2.03 -7.61
C GLU A 56 -8.96 1.19 -6.33
N LEU A 57 -8.19 0.10 -6.36
CA LEU A 57 -8.01 -0.81 -5.23
C LEU A 57 -7.40 -0.12 -4.01
N ASN A 58 -6.53 0.87 -4.23
CA ASN A 58 -5.79 1.56 -3.18
C ASN A 58 -6.21 3.02 -3.00
N ALA A 59 -7.38 3.43 -3.51
CA ALA A 59 -7.77 4.85 -3.58
C ALA A 59 -7.71 5.55 -2.21
N ASP A 60 -8.32 4.94 -1.19
CA ASP A 60 -8.37 5.50 0.16
C ASP A 60 -6.98 5.53 0.80
N LEU A 61 -6.19 4.48 0.60
CA LEU A 61 -4.82 4.36 1.10
C LEU A 61 -3.91 5.43 0.52
N LEU A 62 -3.84 5.51 -0.81
CA LEU A 62 -3.00 6.47 -1.52
C LEU A 62 -3.38 7.90 -1.18
N ASN A 63 -4.69 8.19 -1.07
CA ASN A 63 -5.16 9.50 -0.65
C ASN A 63 -4.77 9.81 0.80
N ALA A 64 -4.93 8.87 1.74
CA ALA A 64 -4.52 9.07 3.12
C ALA A 64 -3.00 9.29 3.24
N TYR A 65 -2.20 8.44 2.62
CA TYR A 65 -0.74 8.55 2.63
C TYR A 65 -0.23 9.84 1.99
N SER A 66 -0.89 10.33 0.92
CA SER A 66 -0.51 11.61 0.30
C SER A 66 -0.73 12.84 1.19
N LYS A 67 -1.52 12.72 2.26
CA LYS A 67 -1.76 13.80 3.24
C LYS A 67 -0.80 13.75 4.42
N ALA A 68 -0.07 12.64 4.60
CA ALA A 68 0.88 12.47 5.68
C ALA A 68 2.08 13.41 5.51
N LYS A 69 2.49 14.10 6.57
CA LYS A 69 3.64 15.02 6.55
C LYS A 69 4.87 14.40 7.20
N THR A 70 4.65 13.46 8.10
CA THR A 70 5.70 12.77 8.84
C THR A 70 5.64 11.26 8.64
N VAL A 71 6.75 10.60 8.97
CA VAL A 71 6.80 9.13 9.01
C VAL A 71 5.84 8.58 10.07
N ASN A 72 5.65 9.29 11.18
CA ASN A 72 4.72 8.88 12.23
C ASN A 72 3.27 8.94 11.76
N ASP A 73 2.90 9.94 10.94
CA ASP A 73 1.57 10.03 10.34
C ASP A 73 1.31 8.83 9.41
N LEU A 74 2.30 8.48 8.57
CA LEU A 74 2.22 7.32 7.68
C LEU A 74 2.02 6.02 8.46
N ILE A 75 2.77 5.85 9.56
CA ILE A 75 2.66 4.68 10.43
C ILE A 75 1.27 4.64 11.05
N ALA A 76 0.79 5.73 11.64
CA ALA A 76 -0.53 5.79 12.27
C ALA A 76 -1.65 5.40 11.30
N ILE A 77 -1.60 5.91 10.06
CA ILE A 77 -2.54 5.54 9.00
C ILE A 77 -2.43 4.05 8.71
N GLU A 78 -1.21 3.53 8.48
CA GLU A 78 -0.96 2.10 8.21
C GLU A 78 -1.50 1.22 9.34
N CYS A 79 -1.28 1.58 10.61
CA CYS A 79 -1.81 0.86 11.78
C CYS A 79 -3.34 0.77 11.75
N GLU A 80 -4.03 1.89 11.56
CA GLU A 80 -5.49 1.94 11.56
C GLU A 80 -6.08 1.01 10.50
N ILE A 81 -5.46 0.95 9.33
CA ILE A 81 -5.87 0.05 8.25
C ILE A 81 -5.64 -1.41 8.64
N VAL A 82 -4.47 -1.73 9.19
CA VAL A 82 -4.15 -3.11 9.55
C VAL A 82 -5.07 -3.60 10.67
N GLU A 83 -5.41 -2.76 11.65
CA GLU A 83 -6.41 -3.07 12.68
C GLU A 83 -7.79 -3.33 12.07
N LYS A 84 -8.21 -2.53 11.09
CA LYS A 84 -9.47 -2.73 10.36
C LYS A 84 -9.51 -4.06 9.60
N ILE A 85 -8.39 -4.49 9.02
CA ILE A 85 -8.31 -5.77 8.29
C ILE A 85 -8.20 -6.94 9.27
N ALA A 86 -7.45 -6.79 10.35
CA ALA A 86 -7.24 -7.83 11.36
C ALA A 86 -8.48 -8.08 12.23
N GLY A 87 -9.32 -7.05 12.43
CA GLY A 87 -10.44 -7.11 13.36
C GLY A 87 -10.02 -7.06 14.85
N GLU A 88 -8.76 -6.77 15.13
CA GLU A 88 -8.20 -6.67 16.48
C GLU A 88 -7.29 -5.45 16.62
N LYS A 89 -7.17 -4.95 17.87
CA LYS A 89 -6.31 -3.81 18.19
C LYS A 89 -4.86 -4.27 18.28
N LEU A 90 -3.95 -3.60 17.60
CA LEU A 90 -2.57 -4.03 17.44
C LEU A 90 -1.60 -3.05 18.09
N GLU A 91 -0.56 -3.58 18.73
CA GLU A 91 0.57 -2.75 19.14
C GLU A 91 1.44 -2.45 17.92
N CYS A 92 1.23 -1.26 17.36
CA CYS A 92 1.78 -0.94 16.06
C CYS A 92 3.22 -0.41 16.15
N LYS A 93 4.18 -1.25 15.77
CA LYS A 93 5.59 -0.88 15.58
C LYS A 93 5.95 -1.04 14.10
N ILE A 94 6.84 -0.19 13.58
CA ILE A 94 7.27 -0.22 12.17
C ILE A 94 7.77 -1.61 11.76
N GLU A 95 8.49 -2.26 12.66
CA GLU A 95 9.11 -3.57 12.46
C GLU A 95 8.09 -4.71 12.41
N THR A 96 6.94 -4.56 13.09
CA THR A 96 5.94 -5.62 13.23
C THR A 96 4.86 -5.54 12.17
N LEU A 97 4.55 -4.34 11.65
CA LEU A 97 3.50 -4.09 10.64
C LEU A 97 3.56 -5.05 9.44
N ALA A 98 4.73 -5.19 8.82
CA ALA A 98 4.89 -6.06 7.65
C ALA A 98 4.60 -7.53 7.99
N SER A 99 5.01 -7.99 9.17
CA SER A 99 4.78 -9.37 9.62
C SER A 99 3.31 -9.63 9.96
N ILE A 100 2.62 -8.66 10.56
CA ILE A 100 1.20 -8.76 10.91
C ILE A 100 0.36 -8.88 9.64
N VAL A 101 0.56 -7.97 8.69
CA VAL A 101 -0.17 -7.97 7.41
C VAL A 101 0.06 -9.26 6.63
N GLN A 102 1.29 -9.77 6.61
CA GLN A 102 1.57 -11.06 5.95
C GLN A 102 0.88 -12.24 6.63
N LYS A 103 0.77 -12.23 7.97
CA LYS A 103 0.01 -13.27 8.69
C LYS A 103 -1.47 -13.22 8.33
N ILE A 104 -2.07 -12.03 8.34
CA ILE A 104 -3.50 -11.84 8.00
C ILE A 104 -3.77 -12.28 6.56
N ALA A 105 -2.93 -11.86 5.60
CA ALA A 105 -3.09 -12.22 4.21
C ALA A 105 -3.01 -13.74 3.95
N ARG A 106 -2.19 -14.47 4.72
CA ARG A 106 -2.13 -15.94 4.64
C ARG A 106 -3.35 -16.60 5.27
N ALA A 107 -3.90 -16.05 6.35
CA ALA A 107 -5.07 -16.59 7.04
C ALA A 107 -6.36 -16.45 6.22
N SER A 108 -6.50 -15.41 5.39
CA SER A 108 -7.66 -15.23 4.49
C SER A 108 -7.62 -16.09 3.22
N LEU A 109 -6.53 -16.84 2.98
CA LEU A 109 -6.35 -17.72 1.82
C LEU A 109 -6.39 -19.21 2.19
N ALA A 110 -6.70 -19.54 3.44
CA ALA A 110 -6.83 -20.90 3.97
C ALA A 110 -8.30 -21.19 4.33
#